data_AF-A0A5C5YYV3-F1
#
_entry.id   AF-A0A5C5YYV3-F1
#
_cell.length_a   1.000
_cell.length_b   1.000
_cell.length_c   1.000
_cell.angle_alpha   90.00
_cell.angle_beta   90.00
_cell.angle_gamma   90.00
#
_symmetry.space_group_name_H-M   'P 1'
#
loop_
_entity.id
_entity.type
_entity.pdbx_description
1 polymer ?
#
loop_
_entity_poly.entity_id
_entity_poly.type
_entity_poly.pdbx_seq_one_letter_code
_entity_poly.pdbx_strand_id
1 'polypeptide(L)'
;MSSSWEQLERTCIEDHREIKRGYRELLSLIEKRDFVSAAVVANRLDKRAGPHIEFEEMYVFPEVHEAHGSAYVEEIFDERRRLIEVIDELKTLTPQSNPTQDQLEEWTLLLERGLERARSSGSLLVHLQVHSMEQQQEQLDVLRKLKEQGHRWSELASLKVAH
;
A
#
# COMPACT_ATOMS: atom_id res chain seq x y z
N MET A 1 0.56 8.27 -28.96
CA MET A 1 -0.23 7.51 -27.96
C MET A 1 0.76 6.84 -27.04
N SER A 2 0.62 6.96 -25.72
CA SER A 2 1.52 6.29 -24.78
C SER A 2 1.29 4.78 -24.80
N SER A 3 2.34 3.98 -24.68
CA SER A 3 2.22 2.50 -24.65
C SER A 3 1.41 2.04 -23.42
N SER A 4 0.94 0.79 -23.43
CA SER A 4 0.29 0.17 -22.26
C SER A 4 1.22 0.16 -21.05
N TRP A 5 2.50 -0.18 -21.28
CA TRP A 5 3.57 -0.06 -20.28
C TRP A 5 3.68 1.33 -19.66
N GLU A 6 3.84 2.38 -20.48
CA GLU A 6 4.00 3.76 -19.98
C GLU A 6 2.81 4.21 -19.13
N GLN A 7 1.60 3.76 -19.48
CA GLN A 7 0.40 4.07 -18.71
C GLN A 7 0.34 3.30 -17.39
N LEU A 8 0.69 2.02 -17.40
CA LEU A 8 0.75 1.18 -16.21
C LEU A 8 1.80 1.73 -15.22
N GLU A 9 3.03 1.91 -15.70
CA GLU A 9 4.14 2.46 -14.92
C GLU A 9 3.78 3.80 -14.31
N ARG A 10 3.25 4.73 -15.11
CA ARG A 10 2.81 6.05 -14.61
C ARG A 10 1.75 5.93 -13.53
N THR A 11 0.75 5.05 -13.72
CA THR A 11 -0.33 4.86 -12.75
C THR A 11 0.21 4.35 -11.42
N CYS A 12 1.09 3.34 -11.44
CA CYS A 12 1.71 2.82 -10.23
C CYS A 12 2.63 3.85 -9.54
N ILE A 13 3.38 4.64 -10.31
CA ILE A 13 4.21 5.74 -9.76
C ILE A 13 3.33 6.78 -9.04
N GLU A 14 2.19 7.14 -9.63
CA GLU A 14 1.24 8.06 -9.02
C GLU A 14 0.64 7.48 -7.73
N ASP A 15 0.27 6.20 -7.73
CA ASP A 15 -0.24 5.52 -6.54
C ASP A 15 0.81 5.49 -5.41
N HIS A 16 2.07 5.16 -5.72
CA HIS A 16 3.16 5.23 -4.74
C HIS A 16 3.38 6.66 -4.21
N ARG A 17 3.25 7.70 -5.05
CA ARG A 17 3.35 9.09 -4.59
C ARG A 17 2.27 9.43 -3.57
N GLU A 18 1.03 9.04 -3.83
CA GLU A 18 -0.09 9.29 -2.92
C GLU A 18 0.02 8.47 -1.62
N ILE A 19 0.46 7.21 -1.70
CA ILE A 19 0.73 6.36 -0.52
C ILE A 19 1.83 6.99 0.34
N LYS A 20 2.96 7.37 -0.25
CA LYS A 20 4.06 8.06 0.47
C LYS A 20 3.61 9.35 1.13
N ARG A 21 2.75 10.12 0.45
CA ARG A 21 2.17 11.33 1.03
C ARG A 21 1.32 11.00 2.25
N GLY A 22 0.48 9.97 2.17
CA GLY A 22 -0.32 9.48 3.29
C GLY A 22 0.53 9.13 4.51
N TYR A 23 1.61 8.35 4.33
CA TYR A 23 2.51 8.00 5.44
C TYR A 23 3.16 9.22 6.09
N ARG A 24 3.67 10.17 5.29
CA ARG A 24 4.28 11.41 5.83
C ARG A 24 3.29 12.26 6.60
N GLU A 25 2.05 12.33 6.12
CA GLU A 25 1.00 13.08 6.78
C GLU A 25 0.63 12.43 8.11
N LEU A 26 0.50 11.10 8.17
CA LEU A 26 0.28 10.36 9.42
C LEU A 26 1.42 10.57 10.43
N LEU A 27 2.68 10.46 9.99
CA LEU A 27 3.85 10.71 10.83
C LEU A 27 3.81 12.11 11.46
N SER A 28 3.53 13.14 10.66
CA SER A 28 3.44 14.52 11.17
C SER A 28 2.26 14.73 12.12
N LEU A 29 1.13 14.06 11.91
CA LEU A 29 -0.05 14.16 12.77
C LEU A 29 0.16 13.43 14.10
N ILE A 30 0.83 12.28 14.08
CA ILE A 30 1.24 11.55 15.29
C ILE A 30 2.20 12.41 16.13
N GLU A 31 3.20 13.01 15.51
CA GLU A 31 4.15 13.92 16.19
C GLU A 31 3.43 15.10 16.86
N LYS A 32 2.43 15.67 16.18
CA LYS A 32 1.59 16.78 16.70
C LYS A 32 0.48 16.33 17.65
N ARG A 33 0.32 15.01 17.86
CA ARG A 33 -0.79 14.40 18.61
C ARG A 33 -2.18 14.83 18.11
N ASP A 34 -2.31 15.09 16.81
CA ASP A 34 -3.59 15.39 16.16
C ASP A 34 -4.25 14.09 15.67
N PHE A 35 -4.81 13.34 16.62
CA PHE A 35 -5.37 12.01 16.38
C PHE A 35 -6.66 12.03 15.57
N VAL A 36 -7.42 13.12 15.63
CA VAL A 36 -8.64 13.27 14.83
C VAL A 36 -8.28 13.36 13.35
N SER A 37 -7.33 14.22 13.01
CA SER A 37 -6.83 14.30 11.64
C SER A 37 -6.12 13.01 11.23
N ALA A 38 -5.37 12.36 12.14
CA ALA A 38 -4.70 11.09 11.85
C ALA A 38 -5.70 10.01 11.44
N ALA A 39 -6.83 9.88 12.14
CA ALA A 39 -7.89 8.93 11.79
C ALA A 39 -8.47 9.18 10.39
N VAL A 40 -8.69 10.45 10.02
CA VAL A 40 -9.18 10.83 8.69
C VAL A 40 -8.17 10.45 7.60
N VAL A 41 -6.89 10.74 7.84
CA VAL A 41 -5.81 10.43 6.89
C VAL A 41 -5.62 8.92 6.77
N ALA A 42 -5.68 8.17 7.87
CA ALA A 42 -5.58 6.72 7.89
C ALA A 42 -6.72 6.09 7.07
N ASN A 43 -7.96 6.57 7.23
CA ASN A 43 -9.10 6.12 6.45
C ASN A 43 -8.94 6.40 4.94
N ARG A 44 -8.37 7.56 4.60
CA ARG A 44 -8.09 7.93 3.21
C ARG A 44 -6.97 7.07 2.61
N LEU A 45 -5.90 6.81 3.37
CA LEU A 45 -4.78 5.98 2.95
C LEU A 45 -5.23 4.54 2.71
N ASP A 46 -5.99 3.97 3.64
CA ASP A 46 -6.59 2.64 3.53
C ASP A 46 -7.38 2.43 2.22
N LYS A 47 -8.24 3.40 1.86
CA LYS A 47 -8.98 3.36 0.59
C LYS A 47 -8.09 3.49 -0.65
N ARG A 48 -7.07 4.35 -0.58
CA ARG A 48 -6.23 4.67 -1.75
C ARG A 48 -5.20 3.59 -2.03
N ALA A 49 -4.64 3.01 -0.98
CA ALA A 49 -3.63 1.97 -1.09
C ALA A 49 -4.24 0.63 -1.54
N GLY A 50 -5.46 0.32 -1.10
CA GLY A 50 -6.10 -0.99 -1.34
C GLY A 50 -6.02 -1.49 -2.79
N PRO A 51 -6.54 -0.75 -3.80
CA PRO A 51 -6.49 -1.21 -5.19
C PRO A 51 -5.06 -1.45 -5.72
N HIS A 52 -4.11 -0.65 -5.26
CA HIS A 52 -2.71 -0.76 -5.66
C HIS A 52 -2.03 -1.97 -5.01
N ILE A 53 -2.30 -2.20 -3.73
CA ILE A 53 -1.79 -3.36 -2.99
C ILE A 53 -2.36 -4.66 -3.58
N GLU A 54 -3.66 -4.68 -3.88
CA GLU A 54 -4.33 -5.82 -4.53
C GLU A 54 -3.69 -6.12 -5.89
N PHE A 55 -3.43 -5.10 -6.70
CA PHE A 55 -2.73 -5.24 -7.97
C PHE A 55 -1.31 -5.83 -7.81
N GLU A 56 -0.52 -5.30 -6.89
CA GLU A 56 0.85 -5.79 -6.65
C GLU A 56 0.84 -7.25 -6.18
N GLU A 57 -0.13 -7.64 -5.36
CA GLU A 57 -0.27 -9.03 -4.91
C GLU A 57 -0.68 -9.99 -6.03
N MET A 58 -1.49 -9.52 -7.00
CA MET A 58 -1.93 -10.33 -8.13
C MET A 58 -0.87 -10.50 -9.21
N TYR A 59 -0.08 -9.45 -9.49
CA TYR A 59 0.79 -9.43 -10.68
C TYR A 59 2.27 -9.20 -10.38
N VAL A 60 2.61 -8.38 -9.39
CA VAL A 60 4.03 -8.04 -9.11
C VAL A 60 4.67 -9.11 -8.25
N PHE A 61 4.00 -9.54 -7.18
CA PHE A 61 4.56 -10.47 -6.22
C PHE A 61 4.80 -11.89 -6.75
N PRO A 62 4.00 -12.44 -7.68
CA PRO A 62 4.38 -13.66 -8.38
C PRO A 62 5.73 -13.55 -9.09
N GLU A 63 5.97 -12.47 -9.83
CA GLU A 63 7.25 -12.26 -10.54
C GLU A 63 8.42 -12.01 -9.57
N VAL A 64 8.17 -11.27 -8.50
CA VAL A 64 9.17 -11.04 -7.43
C VAL A 64 9.48 -12.34 -6.70
N HIS A 65 8.49 -13.21 -6.50
CA HIS A 65 8.68 -14.55 -5.94
C HIS A 65 9.60 -15.39 -6.81
N GLU A 66 9.38 -15.40 -8.12
CA GLU A 66 10.24 -16.12 -9.07
C GLU A 66 11.68 -15.57 -9.05
N ALA A 67 11.87 -14.26 -8.93
CA ALA A 67 13.18 -13.61 -8.97
C ALA A 67 13.95 -13.68 -7.63
N HIS A 68 13.27 -13.58 -6.49
CA HIS A 68 13.89 -13.38 -5.17
C HIS A 68 13.56 -14.48 -4.14
N GLY A 69 12.60 -15.36 -4.44
CA GLY A 69 12.20 -16.49 -3.59
C GLY A 69 11.18 -16.14 -2.50
N SER A 70 10.64 -17.19 -1.86
CA SER A 70 9.54 -17.10 -0.88
C SER A 70 9.87 -16.22 0.32
N ALA A 71 11.06 -16.37 0.90
CA ALA A 71 11.43 -15.65 2.12
C ALA A 71 11.38 -14.12 1.94
N TYR A 72 11.77 -13.62 0.77
CA TYR A 72 11.72 -12.20 0.45
C TYR A 72 10.27 -11.69 0.36
N VAL A 73 9.40 -12.46 -0.31
CA VAL A 73 7.99 -12.08 -0.48
C VAL A 73 7.23 -12.18 0.85
N GLU A 74 7.52 -13.19 1.67
CA GLU A 74 6.95 -13.34 3.03
C GLU A 74 7.30 -12.14 3.93
N GLU A 75 8.55 -11.65 3.88
CA GLU A 75 8.96 -10.46 4.62
C GLU A 75 8.13 -9.22 4.23
N ILE A 76 7.87 -9.04 2.92
CA ILE A 76 7.04 -7.92 2.43
C ILE A 76 5.60 -8.06 2.91
N PHE A 77 5.03 -9.27 2.88
CA PHE A 77 3.68 -9.51 3.37
C PHE A 77 3.55 -9.26 4.87
N ASP A 78 4.54 -9.67 5.67
CA ASP A 78 4.56 -9.44 7.11
C ASP A 78 4.68 -7.94 7.45
N GLU A 79 5.52 -7.20 6.73
CA GLU A 79 5.58 -5.74 6.86
C GLU A 79 4.24 -5.08 6.53
N ARG A 80 3.59 -5.49 5.43
CA ARG A 80 2.27 -4.99 5.03
C ARG A 80 1.20 -5.30 6.07
N ARG A 81 1.24 -6.48 6.68
CA ARG A 81 0.29 -6.88 7.73
C ARG A 81 0.40 -5.97 8.96
N ARG A 82 1.61 -5.71 9.44
CA ARG A 82 1.83 -4.80 10.58
C ARG A 82 1.45 -3.36 10.24
N LEU A 83 1.71 -2.93 9.01
CA LEU A 83 1.28 -1.61 8.55
C LEU A 83 -0.24 -1.45 8.56
N ILE A 84 -0.98 -2.43 8.05
CA ILE A 84 -2.44 -2.34 8.03
C ILE A 84 -3.04 -2.38 9.43
N GLU A 85 -2.45 -3.14 10.36
CA GLU A 85 -2.82 -3.12 11.79
C GLU A 85 -2.70 -1.71 12.37
N VAL A 86 -1.58 -1.01 12.13
CA VAL A 86 -1.41 0.39 12.55
C VAL A 86 -2.45 1.31 11.90
N ILE A 87 -2.71 1.16 10.61
CA ILE A 87 -3.70 1.98 9.91
C ILE A 87 -5.10 1.77 10.49
N ASP A 88 -5.46 0.53 10.81
CA ASP A 88 -6.74 0.20 11.45
C ASP A 88 -6.84 0.77 12.87
N GLU A 89 -5.78 0.67 13.68
CA GLU A 89 -5.73 1.31 14.99
C GLU A 89 -5.93 2.83 14.88
N LEU A 90 -5.20 3.49 13.98
CA LEU A 90 -5.30 4.93 13.74
C LEU A 90 -6.70 5.35 13.29
N LYS A 91 -7.39 4.53 12.48
CA LYS A 91 -8.78 4.76 12.05
C LYS A 91 -9.77 4.78 13.22
N THR A 92 -9.47 4.11 14.33
CA THR A 92 -10.33 4.06 15.52
C THR A 92 -10.11 5.20 16.50
N LEU A 93 -9.10 6.05 16.27
CA LEU A 93 -8.80 7.14 17.18
C LEU A 93 -9.92 8.19 17.25
N THR A 94 -10.16 8.66 18.46
CA THR A 94 -11.17 9.66 18.81
C THR A 94 -10.49 10.84 19.52
N PRO A 95 -11.17 11.97 19.70
CA PRO A 95 -10.61 13.08 20.49
C PRO A 95 -10.25 12.72 21.95
N GLN A 96 -10.81 11.63 22.48
CA GLN A 96 -10.54 11.13 23.83
C GLN A 96 -9.45 10.06 23.86
N SER A 97 -8.96 9.61 22.71
CA SER A 97 -7.87 8.65 22.63
C SER A 97 -6.61 9.23 23.25
N ASN A 98 -5.94 8.42 24.09
CA ASN A 98 -4.69 8.80 24.74
C ASN A 98 -3.67 7.65 24.60
N PRO A 99 -3.08 7.47 23.40
CA PRO A 99 -2.09 6.43 23.16
C PRO A 99 -0.88 6.58 24.09
N THR A 100 -0.31 5.46 24.53
CA THR A 100 0.93 5.47 25.31
C THR A 100 2.10 5.92 24.46
N GLN A 101 3.19 6.35 25.10
CA GLN A 101 4.41 6.72 24.38
C GLN A 101 4.94 5.55 23.54
N ASP A 102 4.90 4.33 24.09
CA ASP A 102 5.33 3.11 23.38
C ASP A 102 4.49 2.86 22.12
N GLN A 103 3.17 3.07 22.18
CA GLN A 103 2.29 2.94 21.00
C GLN A 103 2.65 3.98 19.92
N LEU A 104 2.92 5.22 20.32
CA LEU A 104 3.31 6.28 19.39
C LEU A 104 4.64 5.96 18.70
N GLU A 105 5.61 5.41 19.45
CA GLU A 105 6.91 4.99 18.92
C GLU A 105 6.78 3.80 17.96
N GLU A 106 5.95 2.82 18.30
CA GLU A 106 5.66 1.67 17.43
C GLU A 106 4.99 2.10 16.13
N TRP A 107 3.94 2.92 16.20
CA TRP A 107 3.27 3.44 15.00
C TRP A 107 4.23 4.24 14.13
N THR A 108 5.05 5.10 14.74
CA THR A 108 6.04 5.90 14.03
C THR A 108 7.04 5.01 13.29
N LEU A 109 7.61 4.03 13.99
CA LEU A 109 8.57 3.09 13.40
C LEU A 109 7.98 2.31 12.23
N LEU A 110 6.75 1.81 12.37
CA LEU A 110 6.08 1.05 11.30
C LEU A 110 5.76 1.95 10.10
N LEU A 111 5.23 3.16 10.32
CA LEU A 111 4.94 4.11 9.25
C LEU A 111 6.20 4.58 8.51
N GLU A 112 7.32 4.76 9.21
CA GLU A 112 8.62 5.06 8.60
C GLU A 112 9.10 3.91 7.69
N ARG A 113 8.96 2.65 8.15
CA ARG A 113 9.25 1.48 7.33
C ARG A 113 8.35 1.40 6.11
N GLY A 114 7.05 1.63 6.26
CA GLY A 114 6.11 1.69 5.15
C GLY A 114 6.45 2.78 4.13
N LEU A 115 6.88 3.96 4.61
CA LEU A 115 7.35 5.03 3.75
C LEU A 115 8.61 4.65 2.97
N GLU A 116 9.57 3.98 3.61
CA GLU A 116 10.80 3.53 2.95
C GLU A 116 10.51 2.41 1.95
N ARG A 117 9.63 1.46 2.28
CA ARG A 117 9.17 0.44 1.34
C ARG A 117 8.48 1.07 0.13
N ALA A 118 7.61 2.07 0.31
CA ALA A 118 6.97 2.79 -0.80
C ALA A 118 7.93 3.67 -1.63
N ARG A 119 9.17 3.89 -1.16
CA ARG A 119 10.24 4.51 -1.96
C ARG A 119 10.95 3.48 -2.83
N SER A 120 11.21 2.30 -2.30
CA SER A 120 11.98 1.25 -2.99
C SER A 120 11.13 0.34 -3.89
N SER A 121 9.88 0.07 -3.53
CA SER A 121 8.95 -0.84 -4.24
C SER A 121 8.60 -0.42 -5.67
N GLY A 122 8.72 0.86 -6.02
CA GLY A 122 8.52 1.32 -7.40
C GLY A 122 9.44 0.63 -8.41
N SER A 123 10.60 0.14 -7.95
CA SER A 123 11.54 -0.64 -8.77
C SER A 123 11.04 -2.05 -9.08
N LEU A 124 10.14 -2.63 -8.28
CA LEU A 124 9.63 -3.99 -8.49
C LEU A 124 8.69 -4.07 -9.70
N LEU A 125 8.17 -2.94 -10.17
CA LEU A 125 7.37 -2.90 -11.40
C LEU A 125 8.16 -3.32 -12.63
N VAL A 126 9.50 -3.22 -12.61
CA VAL A 126 10.37 -3.60 -13.72
C VAL A 126 10.16 -5.06 -14.14
N HIS A 127 9.73 -5.93 -13.22
CA HIS A 127 9.42 -7.32 -13.51
C HIS A 127 8.27 -7.47 -14.52
N LEU A 128 7.34 -6.51 -14.59
CA LEU A 128 6.25 -6.51 -15.57
C LEU A 128 6.66 -5.93 -16.94
N GLN A 129 7.83 -5.27 -17.03
CA GLN A 129 8.28 -4.63 -18.27
C GLN A 129 8.58 -5.66 -19.37
N VAL A 130 8.99 -6.88 -18.99
CA VAL A 130 9.32 -7.96 -19.93
C VAL A 130 8.08 -8.65 -20.49
N HIS A 131 6.89 -8.36 -19.95
CA HIS A 131 5.64 -8.93 -20.44
C HIS A 131 5.29 -8.39 -21.83
N SER A 132 4.52 -9.17 -22.59
CA SER A 132 4.03 -8.74 -23.89
C SER A 132 3.10 -7.52 -23.77
N MET A 133 2.94 -6.77 -24.86
CA MET A 133 2.05 -5.60 -24.88
C MET A 133 0.59 -5.95 -24.53
N GLU A 134 0.13 -7.14 -24.89
CA GLU A 134 -1.20 -7.66 -24.56
C GLU A 134 -1.34 -7.90 -23.05
N GLN A 135 -0.37 -8.57 -22.44
CA GLN A 135 -0.34 -8.77 -20.98
C GLN A 135 -0.26 -7.44 -20.21
N GLN A 136 0.56 -6.49 -20.68
CA GLN A 136 0.65 -5.16 -20.07
C GLN A 136 -0.66 -4.38 -20.18
N GLN A 137 -1.39 -4.54 -21.28
CA GLN A 137 -2.71 -3.94 -21.45
C GLN A 137 -3.73 -4.58 -20.51
N GLU A 138 -3.74 -5.90 -20.37
CA GLU A 138 -4.58 -6.62 -19.42
C GLU A 138 -4.31 -6.14 -17.98
N GLN A 139 -3.05 -6.08 -17.57
CA GLN A 139 -2.64 -5.61 -16.24
C GLN A 139 -3.10 -4.16 -15.97
N LEU A 140 -2.96 -3.28 -16.97
CA LEU A 140 -3.46 -1.90 -16.89
C LEU A 140 -4.98 -1.85 -16.70
N ASP A 141 -5.72 -2.67 -17.44
CA ASP A 141 -7.18 -2.71 -17.34
C ASP A 141 -7.65 -3.31 -16.01
N VAL A 142 -6.93 -4.29 -15.47
CA VAL A 142 -7.19 -4.82 -14.13
C VAL A 142 -6.89 -3.78 -13.06
N LEU A 143 -5.75 -3.07 -13.12
CA LEU A 143 -5.46 -1.99 -12.18
C LEU A 143 -6.56 -0.91 -12.19
N ARG A 144 -7.07 -0.54 -13.37
CA ARG A 144 -8.19 0.40 -13.50
C ARG A 144 -9.45 -0.13 -12.83
N LYS A 145 -9.81 -1.38 -13.09
CA LYS A 145 -10.98 -2.03 -12.48
C LYS A 145 -10.87 -2.12 -10.97
N LEU A 146 -9.70 -2.47 -10.42
CA LEU A 146 -9.45 -2.48 -8.98
C LEU A 146 -9.66 -1.09 -8.38
N LYS A 147 -9.21 -0.03 -9.07
CA LYS A 147 -9.41 1.36 -8.63
C LYS A 147 -10.88 1.79 -8.66
N GLU A 148 -11.66 1.28 -9.61
CA GLU A 148 -13.11 1.48 -9.66
C GLU A 148 -13.84 0.75 -8.53
N GLN A 149 -13.40 -0.47 -8.19
CA GLN A 149 -13.96 -1.24 -7.07
C GLN A 149 -13.65 -0.59 -5.72
N GLY A 150 -12.44 -0.03 -5.57
CA GLY A 150 -12.06 0.77 -4.41
C GLY A 150 -12.03 -0.02 -3.10
N HIS A 151 -11.69 -1.31 -3.15
CA HIS A 151 -11.49 -2.13 -1.95
C HIS A 151 -10.48 -1.47 -1.03
N ARG A 152 -10.75 -1.47 0.27
CA ARG A 152 -9.81 -0.98 1.27
C ARG A 152 -8.67 -1.97 1.43
N TRP A 153 -7.49 -1.47 1.77
CA TRP A 153 -6.38 -2.35 2.12
C TRP A 153 -6.75 -3.28 3.29
N SER A 154 -7.47 -2.78 4.30
CA SER A 154 -7.93 -3.59 5.44
C SER A 154 -8.89 -4.73 5.04
N GLU A 155 -9.53 -4.65 3.87
CA GLU A 155 -10.48 -5.67 3.40
C GLU A 155 -9.77 -6.82 2.64
N LEU A 156 -8.56 -6.59 2.12
CA LEU A 156 -7.86 -7.58 1.27
C LEU A 156 -7.50 -8.88 2.00
N ALA A 157 -7.15 -8.79 3.28
CA ALA A 157 -6.88 -9.98 4.09
C ALA A 157 -8.15 -10.83 4.31
N SER A 158 -9.32 -10.18 4.37
CA SER A 158 -10.61 -10.84 4.58
C SER A 158 -11.12 -11.52 3.30
N LEU A 159 -10.76 -11.00 2.12
CA LEU A 159 -11.16 -11.57 0.82
C LEU A 159 -10.45 -12.90 0.51
N LYS A 160 -9.23 -13.10 1.01
CA LYS A 160 -8.45 -14.34 0.77
C LYS A 160 -8.91 -15.56 1.57
N VAL A 161 -9.75 -15.38 2.61
CA VAL A 161 -10.29 -16.48 3.43
C VAL A 161 -11.60 -17.04 2.86
N ALA A 162 -12.18 -16.39 1.84
CA ALA A 162 -13.48 -16.72 1.27
C ALA A 162 -13.45 -17.65 0.04
N HIS A 163 -12.28 -18.21 -0.32
CA HIS A 163 -12.10 -19.09 -1.48
C HIS A 163 -11.46 -20.43 -1.10
#